data_AF-A0A8J8JIU4-F1
#
_entry.id   AF-A0A8J8JIU4-F1
#
_cell.length_a   1.000
_cell.length_b   1.000
_cell.length_c   1.000
_cell.angle_alpha   90.00
_cell.angle_beta   90.00
_cell.angle_gamma   90.00
#
_symmetry.space_group_name_H-M   'P 1'
#
loop_
_entity.id
_entity.type
_entity.pdbx_description
1 polymer ?
#
loop_
_entity_poly.entity_id
_entity_poly.type
_entity_poly.pdbx_seq_one_letter_code
_entity_poly.pdbx_strand_id
1 'polypeptide(L)'
;MLVTPFGGEVIRKLVLRALNENQRLILRSVNGRHRSLNALLEELSRKEKKPISTLKLNAKILKDLGLIDYGTRDDPKPVRLTEHGFFVLNLLEVDENE
;
A
#
# COMPACT_ATOMS: atom_id res chain seq x y z
N MET A 1 19.18 -19.77 7.62
CA MET A 1 19.82 -18.77 6.74
C MET A 1 19.83 -17.45 7.50
N LEU A 2 21.02 -16.97 7.90
CA LEU A 2 21.18 -15.80 8.76
C LEU A 2 20.79 -14.54 7.97
N VAL A 3 19.62 -13.98 8.24
CA VAL A 3 19.32 -12.59 7.84
C VAL A 3 20.05 -11.71 8.84
N THR A 4 21.18 -11.16 8.44
CA THR A 4 21.91 -10.18 9.25
C THR A 4 21.03 -8.94 9.51
N PRO A 5 20.94 -8.43 10.76
CA PRO A 5 20.07 -7.30 11.11
C PRO A 5 20.35 -6.02 10.29
N PHE A 6 21.59 -5.84 9.84
CA PHE A 6 22.01 -4.66 9.06
C PHE A 6 21.39 -4.53 7.66
N GLY A 7 21.07 -5.65 7.00
CA GLY A 7 20.53 -5.63 5.63
C GLY A 7 19.07 -5.18 5.56
N GLY A 8 18.26 -5.62 6.53
CA GLY A 8 16.84 -5.30 6.60
C GLY A 8 16.59 -3.81 6.84
N GLU A 9 17.38 -3.20 7.72
CA GLU A 9 17.21 -1.78 8.08
C GLU A 9 17.53 -0.84 6.91
N VAL A 10 18.56 -1.16 6.11
CA VAL A 10 18.93 -0.37 4.92
C VAL A 10 17.83 -0.47 3.86
N ILE A 11 17.34 -1.67 3.57
CA ILE A 11 16.24 -1.88 2.60
C ILE A 11 14.99 -1.14 3.06
N ARG A 12 14.65 -1.23 4.35
CA ARG A 12 13.54 -0.50 4.95
C ARG A 12 13.66 1.01 4.75
N LYS A 13 14.84 1.58 5.04
CA LYS A 13 15.14 3.00 4.83
C LYS A 13 15.03 3.44 3.37
N LEU A 14 15.31 2.55 2.41
CA LEU A 14 15.12 2.81 0.98
C LEU A 14 13.62 2.78 0.61
N VAL A 15 12.88 1.78 1.08
CA VAL A 15 11.43 1.65 0.84
C VAL A 15 10.67 2.85 1.41
N LEU A 16 10.99 3.30 2.62
CA LEU A 16 10.38 4.48 3.25
C LEU A 16 10.61 5.76 2.45
N ARG A 17 11.75 5.89 1.77
CA ARG A 17 12.07 7.03 0.90
C ARG A 17 11.39 6.93 -0.47
N ALA A 18 11.27 5.72 -1.00
CA ALA A 18 10.69 5.47 -2.31
C ALA A 18 9.16 5.64 -2.31
N LEU A 19 8.49 5.25 -1.21
CA LEU A 19 7.05 5.38 -1.05
C LEU A 19 6.70 6.71 -0.39
N ASN A 20 5.75 7.45 -0.94
CA ASN A 20 5.22 8.66 -0.30
C ASN A 20 4.15 8.34 0.76
N GLU A 21 3.73 9.37 1.50
CA GLU A 21 2.73 9.24 2.58
C GLU A 21 1.41 8.62 2.10
N ASN A 22 0.89 9.03 0.93
CA ASN A 22 -0.38 8.52 0.41
C ASN A 22 -0.27 7.05 -0.03
N GLN A 23 0.88 6.64 -0.57
CA GLN A 23 1.15 5.24 -0.93
C GLN A 23 1.18 4.36 0.32
N ARG A 24 1.89 4.79 1.37
CA ARG A 24 1.93 4.08 2.65
C ARG A 24 0.56 4.00 3.30
N LEU A 25 -0.21 5.10 3.28
CA LEU A 25 -1.58 5.14 3.75
C LEU A 25 -2.45 4.11 3.04
N ILE A 26 -2.40 4.06 1.70
CA ILE A 26 -3.19 3.10 0.93
C ILE A 26 -2.78 1.67 1.28
N LEU A 27 -1.48 1.35 1.30
CA LEU A 27 -0.98 0.00 1.63
C LEU A 27 -1.49 -0.48 3.01
N ARG A 28 -1.38 0.36 4.04
CA ARG A 28 -1.87 0.06 5.41
C ARG A 28 -3.38 -0.12 5.49
N SER A 29 -4.12 0.47 4.55
CA SER A 29 -5.58 0.49 4.59
C SER A 29 -6.21 -0.66 3.79
N VAL A 30 -5.44 -1.39 2.98
CA VAL A 30 -5.94 -2.57 2.25
C VAL A 30 -6.03 -3.74 3.21
N ASN A 31 -7.25 -4.03 3.69
CA ASN A 31 -7.54 -5.07 4.68
C ASN A 31 -8.55 -6.12 4.20
N GLY A 32 -8.84 -6.16 2.89
CA GLY A 32 -9.79 -7.10 2.28
C GLY A 32 -11.27 -6.83 2.56
N ARG A 33 -11.63 -5.77 3.30
CA ARG A 33 -13.03 -5.42 3.60
C ARG A 33 -13.71 -4.68 2.45
N HIS A 34 -12.95 -3.95 1.64
CA HIS A 34 -13.49 -3.13 0.54
C HIS A 34 -13.69 -3.96 -0.72
N ARG A 35 -14.91 -3.93 -1.25
CA ARG A 35 -15.28 -4.64 -2.50
C ARG A 35 -14.70 -4.03 -3.77
N SER A 36 -14.15 -2.82 -3.70
CA SER A 36 -13.49 -2.14 -4.82
C SER A 36 -12.46 -1.13 -4.32
N LEU A 37 -11.51 -0.77 -5.19
CA LEU A 37 -10.56 0.31 -4.90
C LEU A 37 -11.29 1.64 -4.64
N ASN A 38 -12.30 1.99 -5.43
CA ASN A 38 -12.99 3.27 -5.28
C ASN A 38 -13.63 3.42 -3.90
N ALA A 39 -14.24 2.35 -3.37
CA ALA A 39 -14.81 2.37 -2.03
C ALA A 39 -13.76 2.66 -0.95
N LEU A 40 -12.59 2.02 -1.04
CA LEU A 40 -11.45 2.29 -0.16
C LEU A 40 -10.97 3.74 -0.27
N LEU A 41 -10.77 4.24 -1.50
CA LEU A 41 -10.22 5.58 -1.71
C LEU A 41 -11.20 6.69 -1.30
N GLU A 42 -12.51 6.47 -1.46
CA GLU A 42 -13.54 7.40 -0.99
C GLU A 42 -13.56 7.47 0.55
N GLU A 43 -13.43 6.34 1.23
CA GLU A 43 -13.30 6.32 2.69
C GLU A 43 -12.05 7.09 3.14
N LEU A 44 -10.89 6.80 2.54
CA LEU A 44 -9.64 7.49 2.85
C LEU A 44 -9.70 8.98 2.54
N SER A 45 -10.32 9.37 1.43
CA SER A 45 -10.49 10.78 1.07
C SER A 45 -11.28 11.53 2.13
N ARG A 46 -12.37 10.94 2.64
CA ARG A 46 -13.18 11.54 3.72
C ARG A 46 -12.42 11.59 5.04
N LYS A 47 -11.78 10.49 5.43
CA LYS A 47 -11.09 10.34 6.72
C LYS A 47 -9.85 11.23 6.82
N GLU A 48 -9.01 11.21 5.80
CA GLU A 48 -7.69 11.86 5.79
C GLU A 48 -7.69 13.22 5.08
N LYS A 49 -8.86 13.67 4.59
CA LYS A 49 -9.05 14.92 3.83
C LYS A 49 -8.10 15.06 2.63
N LYS A 50 -7.70 13.94 2.01
CA LYS A 50 -6.84 13.91 0.82
C LYS A 50 -7.70 13.94 -0.45
N PRO A 51 -7.29 14.65 -1.52
CA PRO A 51 -8.03 14.65 -2.79
C PRO A 51 -8.13 13.25 -3.42
N ILE A 52 -9.33 12.89 -3.89
CA ILE A 52 -9.57 11.57 -4.50
C ILE A 52 -8.70 11.30 -5.73
N SER A 53 -8.41 12.33 -6.54
CA SER A 53 -7.53 12.25 -7.70
C SER A 53 -6.10 11.88 -7.31
N THR A 54 -5.58 12.50 -6.25
CA THR A 54 -4.27 12.18 -5.68
C THR A 54 -4.22 10.73 -5.21
N LEU A 55 -5.24 10.26 -4.49
CA LEU A 55 -5.31 8.87 -4.03
C LEU A 55 -5.39 7.87 -5.20
N LYS A 56 -6.16 8.18 -6.25
CA LYS A 56 -6.25 7.36 -7.46
C LYS A 56 -4.91 7.23 -8.19
N LEU A 57 -4.17 8.34 -8.32
CA LEU A 57 -2.83 8.31 -8.92
C LEU A 57 -1.89 7.41 -8.10
N ASN A 58 -1.90 7.54 -6.78
CA ASN A 58 -1.05 6.72 -5.91
C ASN A 58 -1.43 5.24 -5.94
N ALA A 59 -2.72 4.91 -5.96
CA ALA A 59 -3.18 3.54 -6.11
C ALA A 59 -2.77 2.93 -7.46
N LYS A 60 -2.82 3.71 -8.55
CA LYS A 60 -2.32 3.28 -9.85
C LYS A 60 -0.82 2.96 -9.78
N ILE A 61 -0.01 3.85 -9.21
CA ILE A 61 1.44 3.62 -9.05
C ILE A 61 1.70 2.34 -8.22
N LEU A 62 0.95 2.12 -7.14
CA LEU A 62 1.08 0.91 -6.33
C LEU A 62 0.72 -0.37 -7.11
N LYS A 63 -0.28 -0.31 -8.00
CA LYS A 63 -0.62 -1.43 -8.89
C LYS A 63 0.44 -1.66 -9.96
N ASP A 64 0.96 -0.59 -10.55
CA ASP A 64 2.03 -0.67 -11.55
C ASP A 64 3.33 -1.23 -10.95
N LEU A 65 3.59 -0.96 -9.67
CA LEU A 65 4.67 -1.57 -8.88
C LEU A 65 4.37 -3.01 -8.42
N GLY A 66 3.16 -3.52 -8.67
CA GLY A 66 2.74 -4.86 -8.26
C GLY A 66 2.55 -5.02 -6.75
N LEU A 67 2.34 -3.94 -5.99
CA LEU A 67 2.12 -3.98 -4.53
C LEU A 67 0.66 -4.18 -4.15
N ILE A 68 -0.26 -3.68 -4.98
CA ILE A 68 -1.70 -3.95 -4.84
C ILE A 68 -2.27 -4.47 -6.15
N ASP A 69 -3.38 -5.18 -6.04
CA ASP A 69 -4.18 -5.62 -7.17
C ASP A 69 -5.64 -5.23 -6.95
N TYR A 70 -6.33 -4.91 -8.05
CA TYR A 70 -7.74 -4.56 -8.07
C TYR A 70 -8.28 -4.64 -9.50
N GLY A 71 -9.57 -4.92 -9.63
CA GLY A 71 -10.21 -5.09 -10.93
C GLY A 71 -10.55 -3.76 -11.62
N THR A 72 -10.99 -3.87 -12.86
CA THR A 72 -11.54 -2.74 -13.62
C THR A 72 -13.06 -2.76 -13.57
N ARG A 73 -13.71 -1.83 -14.29
CA ARG A 73 -15.17 -1.85 -14.44
C ARG A 73 -15.65 -3.11 -15.16
N ASP A 74 -14.88 -3.56 -16.15
CA ASP A 74 -15.26 -4.67 -17.04
C ASP A 74 -14.79 -6.03 -16.51
N ASP A 75 -13.81 -6.05 -15.59
CA ASP A 75 -13.36 -7.23 -14.83
C ASP A 75 -13.23 -6.86 -13.34
N PRO A 76 -14.34 -6.83 -12.59
CA PRO A 76 -14.36 -6.34 -11.21
C PRO A 76 -13.70 -7.33 -10.24
N LYS A 77 -12.76 -6.81 -9.43
CA LYS A 77 -12.08 -7.55 -8.37
C LYS A 77 -11.89 -6.65 -7.14
N PRO A 78 -12.00 -7.21 -5.93
CA PRO A 78 -11.68 -6.49 -4.70
C PRO A 78 -10.25 -5.94 -4.72
N VAL A 79 -10.02 -4.87 -3.97
CA VAL A 79 -8.66 -4.40 -3.72
C VAL A 79 -7.97 -5.32 -2.73
N ARG A 80 -6.74 -5.74 -3.04
CA ARG A 80 -5.93 -6.62 -2.19
C ARG A 80 -4.44 -6.27 -2.27
N LEU A 81 -3.71 -6.61 -1.21
CA LEU A 81 -2.26 -6.64 -1.25
C LEU A 81 -1.82 -7.86 -2.07
N THR A 82 -0.77 -7.69 -2.87
CA THR A 82 -0.03 -8.83 -3.45
C THR A 82 0.94 -9.40 -2.41
N GLU A 83 1.62 -10.51 -2.72
CA GLU A 83 2.71 -11.02 -1.88
C GLU A 83 3.80 -9.97 -1.65
N HIS A 84 4.18 -9.21 -2.71
CA HIS A 84 5.13 -8.11 -2.62
C HIS A 84 4.57 -6.95 -1.77
N GLY A 85 3.27 -6.66 -1.88
CA GLY A 85 2.59 -5.68 -1.06
C GLY A 85 2.63 -6.01 0.43
N PHE A 86 2.37 -7.27 0.79
CA PHE A 86 2.48 -7.76 2.16
C PHE A 86 3.92 -7.67 2.68
N PHE A 87 4.91 -8.07 1.87
CA PHE A 87 6.32 -7.96 2.24
C PHE A 87 6.73 -6.51 2.52
N VAL A 88 6.36 -5.58 1.62
CA VAL A 88 6.64 -4.14 1.79
C VAL A 88 5.93 -3.58 3.02
N LEU A 89 4.66 -3.94 3.25
CA LEU A 89 3.92 -3.50 4.42
C LEU A 89 4.60 -3.96 5.72
N ASN A 90 5.01 -5.23 5.80
CA ASN A 90 5.71 -5.77 6.96
C ASN A 90 7.01 -5.00 7.23
N LEU A 91 7.80 -4.65 6.20
CA LEU A 91 9.00 -3.83 6.36
C LEU A 91 8.69 -2.43 6.93
N LEU A 92 7.54 -1.84 6.58
CA LEU A 92 7.14 -0.53 7.09
C LEU A 92 6.76 -0.57 8.58
N GLU A 93 6.14 -1.66 9.03
CA GLU A 93 5.57 -1.82 10.39
C GLU A 93 6.59 -2.24 11.46
N VAL A 94 7.82 -2.63 11.10
CA VAL A 94 8.85 -3.05 12.06
C VAL A 94 9.20 -1.99 13.13
N ASP A 95 9.04 -0.68 12.86
CA ASP A 95 9.26 0.38 13.89
C ASP A 95 8.09 0.57 14.86
N GLU A 96 6.86 0.19 14.51
CA GLU A 96 5.70 0.56 15.36
C GLU A 96 5.60 -0.32 16.62
N ASN A 97 6.46 -1.33 16.74
CA ASN A 97 6.45 -2.34 17.81
C ASN A 97 7.81 -2.51 18.53
N GLU A 98 8.77 -1.60 18.33
CA GLU A 98 10.02 -1.48 19.13
C GLU A 98 10.05 -0.15 19.91
#